data_AF-A0A3A1XX01-F1
#
_entry.id   AF-A0A3A1XX01-F1
#
_cell.length_a   1.000
_cell.length_b   1.000
_cell.length_c   1.000
_cell.angle_alpha   90.00
_cell.angle_beta   90.00
_cell.angle_gamma   90.00
#
_symmetry.space_group_name_H-M   'P 1'
#
loop_
_entity.id
_entity.type
_entity.pdbx_description
1 polymer ?
#
loop_
_entity_poly.entity_id
_entity_poly.type
_entity_poly.pdbx_seq_one_letter_code
_entity_poly.pdbx_strand_id
1 'polypeptide(L)'
;MRMKDANQLKAKIKNVALQKGVDPRVLMRVYMMERFLDRVSRSRYKDNFVLKGGMLISYLVGVNLRTTMDIDTTMQNISLSEDDVRIFISDVISINIDDGVKFTLQTLDSIMQESDYPGVRASLIADFDGTKTPVKIDIST
;
A
#
# COMPACT_ATOMS: atom_id res chain seq x y z
N MET A 1 5.98 -1.12 -19.66
CA MET A 1 4.67 -1.12 -20.37
C MET A 1 3.73 -0.19 -19.61
N ARG A 2 3.47 1.02 -20.13
CA ARG A 2 2.49 1.95 -19.55
C ARG A 2 1.09 1.41 -19.84
N MET A 3 0.41 0.90 -18.83
CA MET A 3 -1.03 0.58 -18.93
C MET A 3 -1.78 1.86 -18.55
N LYS A 4 -2.64 2.36 -19.44
CA LYS A 4 -3.47 3.55 -19.21
C LYS A 4 -4.97 3.23 -19.14
N ASP A 5 -5.34 1.97 -19.32
CA ASP A 5 -6.71 1.49 -19.46
C ASP A 5 -7.02 0.47 -18.35
N ALA A 6 -8.05 0.75 -17.55
CA ALA A 6 -8.54 -0.13 -16.49
C ALA A 6 -8.84 -1.54 -16.99
N ASN A 7 -9.38 -1.69 -18.21
CA ASN A 7 -9.72 -2.99 -18.77
C ASN A 7 -8.47 -3.81 -19.08
N GLN A 8 -7.43 -3.17 -19.63
CA GLN A 8 -6.14 -3.83 -19.86
C GLN A 8 -5.49 -4.28 -18.55
N LEU A 9 -5.51 -3.43 -17.52
CA LEU A 9 -4.98 -3.80 -16.21
C LEU A 9 -5.78 -4.95 -15.61
N LYS A 10 -7.12 -4.87 -15.61
CA LYS A 10 -8.00 -5.94 -15.09
C LYS A 10 -7.80 -7.25 -15.83
N ALA A 11 -7.67 -7.22 -17.15
CA ALA A 11 -7.40 -8.42 -17.95
C ALA A 11 -6.06 -9.05 -17.58
N LYS A 12 -5.01 -8.23 -17.45
CA LYS A 12 -3.68 -8.70 -17.03
C LYS A 12 -3.71 -9.28 -15.62
N ILE A 13 -4.35 -8.59 -14.67
CA ILE A 13 -4.54 -9.08 -13.29
C ILE A 13 -5.30 -10.39 -13.30
N LYS A 14 -6.39 -10.53 -14.05
CA LYS A 14 -7.17 -11.77 -14.14
C LYS A 14 -6.32 -12.93 -14.67
N ASN A 15 -5.50 -12.69 -15.70
CA ASN A 15 -4.63 -13.71 -16.27
C ASN A 15 -3.54 -14.16 -15.28
N VAL A 16 -2.87 -13.23 -14.61
CA VAL A 16 -1.84 -13.55 -13.62
C VAL A 16 -2.45 -14.21 -12.38
N ALA A 17 -3.63 -13.76 -11.95
CA ALA A 17 -4.37 -14.34 -10.84
C ALA A 17 -4.74 -15.81 -11.10
N LEU A 18 -5.19 -16.12 -12.33
CA LEU A 18 -5.47 -17.50 -12.74
C LEU A 18 -4.21 -18.37 -12.69
N GLN A 19 -3.09 -17.88 -13.22
CA GLN A 19 -1.81 -18.61 -13.21
C GLN A 19 -1.29 -18.87 -11.78
N LYS A 20 -1.54 -17.94 -10.85
CA LYS A 20 -1.09 -18.04 -9.46
C LYS A 20 -2.11 -18.69 -8.51
N GLY A 21 -3.31 -19.03 -9.00
CA GLY A 21 -4.38 -19.58 -8.16
C GLY A 21 -4.87 -18.60 -7.09
N VAL A 22 -4.93 -17.30 -7.39
CA VAL A 22 -5.30 -16.23 -6.44
C VAL A 22 -6.55 -15.49 -6.91
N ASP A 23 -7.34 -14.97 -5.98
CA ASP A 23 -8.45 -14.07 -6.32
C ASP A 23 -7.92 -12.81 -7.05
N PRO A 24 -8.43 -12.46 -8.25
CA PRO A 24 -8.02 -11.26 -8.97
C PRO A 24 -8.15 -9.95 -8.16
N ARG A 25 -9.10 -9.88 -7.22
CA ARG A 25 -9.28 -8.72 -6.33
C ARG A 25 -8.13 -8.60 -5.34
N VAL A 26 -7.64 -9.73 -4.82
CA VAL A 26 -6.45 -9.78 -3.96
C VAL A 26 -5.24 -9.30 -4.74
N LEU A 27 -5.04 -9.82 -5.96
CA LEU A 27 -3.91 -9.43 -6.79
C LEU A 27 -3.97 -7.95 -7.22
N MET A 28 -5.17 -7.43 -7.52
CA MET A 28 -5.36 -5.98 -7.78
C MET A 28 -4.95 -5.14 -6.57
N ARG A 29 -5.34 -5.54 -5.35
CA ARG A 29 -4.96 -4.83 -4.13
C ARG A 29 -3.45 -4.91 -3.87
N VAL A 30 -2.82 -6.06 -4.12
CA VAL A 30 -1.35 -6.20 -4.07
C VAL A 30 -0.66 -5.27 -5.05
N TYR A 31 -1.14 -5.22 -6.28
CA TYR A 31 -0.62 -4.27 -7.27
C TYR A 31 -0.71 -2.82 -6.77
N MET A 32 -1.85 -2.39 -6.22
CA MET A 32 -1.99 -1.02 -5.69
C MET A 32 -1.08 -0.76 -4.48
N MET A 33 -0.89 -1.75 -3.60
CA MET A 33 0.08 -1.65 -2.51
C MET A 33 1.52 -1.49 -3.03
N GLU A 34 1.92 -2.23 -4.07
CA GLU A 34 3.23 -2.07 -4.70
C GLU A 34 3.39 -0.69 -5.34
N ARG A 35 2.33 -0.11 -5.91
CA ARG A 35 2.37 1.26 -6.45
C ARG A 35 2.57 2.31 -5.36
N PHE A 36 2.03 2.08 -4.16
CA PHE A 36 2.32 2.92 -2.99
C PHE A 36 3.78 2.76 -2.54
N LEU A 37 4.28 1.52 -2.42
CA LEU A 37 5.67 1.26 -2.01
C LEU A 37 6.70 1.81 -3.01
N ASP A 38 6.41 1.79 -4.32
CA ASP A 38 7.28 2.40 -5.34
C ASP A 38 7.42 3.92 -5.08
N ARG A 39 6.32 4.61 -4.70
CA ARG A 39 6.37 6.02 -4.29
C ARG A 39 7.18 6.22 -3.02
N VAL A 40 7.01 5.36 -2.00
CA VAL A 40 7.83 5.39 -0.78
C VAL A 40 9.32 5.28 -1.13
N SER A 41 9.70 4.35 -2.00
CA SER A 41 11.10 4.12 -2.40
C SER A 41 11.76 5.33 -3.08
N ARG A 42 10.95 6.23 -3.64
CA ARG A 42 11.38 7.48 -4.31
C ARG A 42 11.22 8.71 -3.42
N SER A 43 10.64 8.54 -2.24
CA SER A 43 10.41 9.62 -1.30
C SER A 43 11.62 9.86 -0.40
N ARG A 44 11.60 10.97 0.33
CA ARG A 44 12.53 11.26 1.43
C ARG A 44 12.47 10.24 2.57
N TYR A 45 11.43 9.40 2.63
CA TYR A 45 11.19 8.44 3.70
C TYR A 45 11.77 7.05 3.42
N LYS A 46 12.38 6.83 2.24
CA LYS A 46 12.82 5.51 1.79
C LYS A 46 13.74 4.79 2.80
N ASP A 47 14.59 5.54 3.50
CA ASP A 47 15.58 5.00 4.45
C ASP A 47 15.00 4.88 5.87
N ASN A 48 13.81 5.44 6.09
CA ASN A 48 13.10 5.45 7.37
C ASN A 48 11.89 4.50 7.39
N PHE A 49 11.49 3.98 6.23
CA PHE A 49 10.34 3.10 6.07
C PHE A 49 10.79 1.64 6.07
N VAL A 50 10.43 0.89 7.11
CA VAL A 50 10.76 -0.53 7.24
C VAL A 50 9.52 -1.38 6.98
N LEU A 51 9.45 -2.00 5.80
CA LEU A 51 8.38 -2.93 5.44
C LEU A 51 8.47 -4.22 6.29
N LYS A 52 7.34 -4.65 6.83
CA LYS A 52 7.22 -5.90 7.60
C LYS A 52 5.92 -6.64 7.26
N GLY A 53 5.64 -7.68 8.05
CA GLY A 53 4.35 -8.38 8.02
C GLY A 53 4.06 -9.18 6.76
N GLY A 54 2.77 -9.43 6.54
CA GLY A 54 2.29 -10.38 5.53
C GLY A 54 2.62 -9.96 4.09
N MET A 55 2.81 -8.66 3.84
CA MET A 55 3.25 -8.19 2.53
C MET A 55 4.64 -8.67 2.17
N LEU A 56 5.60 -8.50 3.08
CA LEU A 56 6.98 -8.97 2.87
C LEU A 56 7.02 -10.50 2.73
N ILE A 57 6.32 -11.22 3.62
CA ILE A 57 6.26 -12.69 3.56
C ILE A 57 5.66 -13.16 2.22
N SER A 58 4.62 -12.50 1.70
CA SER A 58 4.00 -12.88 0.43
C SER A 58 4.93 -12.75 -0.78
N TYR A 59 5.91 -11.86 -0.72
CA TYR A 59 6.95 -11.78 -1.74
C TYR A 59 7.88 -13.00 -1.71
N LEU A 60 8.14 -13.55 -0.52
CA LEU A 60 9.04 -14.69 -0.33
C LEU A 60 8.35 -16.04 -0.63
N VAL A 61 7.12 -16.24 -0.16
CA VAL A 61 6.45 -17.55 -0.22
C VAL A 61 5.35 -17.64 -1.28
N GLY A 62 5.00 -16.52 -1.91
CA GLY A 62 3.93 -16.43 -2.90
C GLY A 62 2.65 -15.79 -2.36
N VAL A 63 1.99 -15.05 -3.24
CA VAL A 63 0.79 -14.25 -2.93
C VAL A 63 -0.46 -15.11 -2.63
N ASN A 64 -0.47 -16.38 -3.05
CA ASN A 64 -1.55 -17.33 -2.79
C ASN A 64 -1.63 -17.80 -1.33
N LEU A 65 -0.55 -17.63 -0.57
CA LEU A 65 -0.47 -18.03 0.85
C LEU A 65 -0.65 -16.86 1.81
N ARG A 66 -1.05 -15.69 1.29
CA ARG A 66 -1.10 -14.45 2.07
C ARG A 66 -2.34 -14.42 2.98
N THR A 67 -2.17 -13.98 4.22
CA THR A 67 -3.23 -13.91 5.24
C THR A 67 -3.72 -12.49 5.54
N THR A 68 -2.92 -11.46 5.28
CA THR A 68 -3.26 -10.04 5.56
C THR A 68 -3.28 -9.20 4.29
N MET A 69 -4.10 -8.16 4.24
CA MET A 69 -4.27 -7.30 3.05
C MET A 69 -3.78 -5.86 3.25
N ASP A 70 -2.97 -5.66 4.28
CA ASP A 70 -2.49 -4.35 4.71
C ASP A 70 -0.97 -4.23 4.50
N ILE A 71 -0.45 -3.01 4.45
CA ILE A 71 0.98 -2.72 4.45
C ILE A 71 1.38 -2.48 5.90
N ASP A 72 2.11 -3.42 6.50
CA ASP A 72 2.66 -3.23 7.84
C ASP A 72 4.04 -2.56 7.74
N THR A 73 4.24 -1.45 8.45
CA THR A 73 5.51 -0.72 8.42
C THR A 73 5.93 -0.21 9.80
N THR A 74 7.23 -0.10 9.99
CA THR A 74 7.84 0.68 11.07
C THR A 74 8.48 1.94 10.47
N MET A 75 8.13 3.10 11.01
CA MET A 75 8.72 4.38 10.65
C MET A 75 9.80 4.74 11.67
N GLN A 76 11.05 4.82 11.21
CA GLN A 76 12.18 5.20 12.04
C GLN A 76 12.36 6.73 12.06
N ASN A 77 12.76 7.27 13.20
CA ASN A 77 13.12 8.69 13.36
C ASN A 77 12.01 9.68 12.98
N ILE A 78 10.74 9.26 13.06
CA ILE A 78 9.56 10.09 12.78
C ILE A 78 8.55 9.87 13.91
N SER A 79 7.91 10.94 14.37
CA SER A 79 6.83 10.88 15.35
C SER A 79 5.56 10.30 14.70
N LEU A 80 4.78 9.52 15.46
CA LEU A 80 3.49 8.97 15.00
C LEU A 80 2.30 9.81 15.43
N SER A 81 2.48 11.12 15.55
CA SER A 81 1.31 12.00 15.62
C SER A 81 0.49 11.85 14.33
N GLU A 82 -0.83 12.02 14.44
CA GLU A 82 -1.71 11.97 13.27
C GLU A 82 -1.26 12.97 12.19
N ASP A 83 -0.77 14.16 12.60
CA ASP A 83 -0.28 15.20 11.70
C ASP A 83 1.00 14.77 10.96
N ASP A 84 1.96 14.16 11.65
CA ASP A 84 3.19 13.66 11.03
C ASP A 84 2.89 12.56 10.01
N VAL A 85 1.99 11.64 10.37
CA VAL A 85 1.52 10.57 9.47
C VAL A 85 0.77 11.16 8.28
N ARG A 86 -0.06 12.18 8.48
CA ARG A 86 -0.76 12.88 7.40
C ARG A 86 0.22 13.52 6.42
N ILE A 87 1.24 14.21 6.92
CA ILE A 87 2.31 14.79 6.09
C ILE A 87 3.04 13.68 5.32
N PHE A 88 3.45 12.60 5.99
CA PHE A 88 4.09 11.45 5.34
C PHE A 88 3.24 10.88 4.19
N ILE A 89 1.97 10.59 4.45
CA ILE A 89 1.07 10.04 3.44
C ILE A 89 0.90 11.03 2.28
N SER A 90 0.64 12.31 2.57
CA SER A 90 0.49 13.36 1.57
C SER A 90 1.73 13.52 0.67
N ASP A 91 2.92 13.56 1.27
CA ASP A 91 4.19 13.63 0.55
C ASP A 91 4.35 12.42 -0.38
N VAL A 92 4.13 11.20 0.13
CA VAL A 92 4.28 9.97 -0.67
C VAL A 92 3.28 9.89 -1.82
N ILE A 93 1.99 10.15 -1.57
CA ILE A 93 0.96 10.02 -2.62
C ILE A 93 1.05 11.12 -3.69
N SER A 94 1.72 12.24 -3.39
CA SER A 94 1.99 13.31 -4.36
C SER A 94 3.06 12.93 -5.41
N ILE A 95 3.87 11.90 -5.13
CA ILE A 95 4.94 11.48 -6.04
C ILE A 95 4.32 10.86 -7.30
N ASN A 96 4.53 11.55 -8.42
CA ASN A 96 4.12 11.04 -9.72
C ASN A 96 5.18 10.08 -10.27
N ILE A 97 4.84 8.79 -10.31
CA ILE A 97 5.65 7.75 -10.97
C ILE A 97 5.08 7.35 -12.33
N ASP A 98 4.09 8.09 -12.82
CA ASP A 98 3.54 7.95 -14.17
C ASP A 98 2.98 6.54 -14.47
N ASP A 99 2.39 5.95 -13.43
CA ASP A 99 1.70 4.65 -13.44
C ASP A 99 0.18 4.77 -13.57
N GLY A 100 -0.36 6.00 -13.65
CA GLY A 100 -1.79 6.28 -13.75
C GLY A 100 -2.59 6.09 -12.45
N VAL A 101 -1.96 5.72 -11.35
CA VAL A 101 -2.63 5.52 -10.06
C VAL A 101 -2.67 6.82 -9.27
N LYS A 102 -3.86 7.18 -8.76
CA LYS A 102 -4.06 8.29 -7.83
C LYS A 102 -4.49 7.74 -6.48
N PHE A 103 -3.86 8.18 -5.41
CA PHE A 103 -4.27 7.81 -4.06
C PHE A 103 -4.97 8.97 -3.39
N THR A 104 -5.98 8.66 -2.58
CA THR A 104 -6.68 9.61 -1.72
C THR A 104 -6.73 9.05 -0.30
N LEU A 105 -6.14 9.77 0.66
CA LEU A 105 -6.29 9.47 2.08
C LEU A 105 -7.76 9.67 2.50
N GLN A 106 -8.32 8.68 3.18
CA GLN A 106 -9.71 8.70 3.69
C GLN A 106 -9.73 8.97 5.19
N THR A 107 -9.06 8.13 5.97
CA THR A 107 -9.02 8.21 7.43
C THR A 107 -7.62 7.96 7.95
N LEU A 108 -7.34 8.53 9.12
CA LEU A 108 -6.23 8.18 9.98
C LEU A 108 -6.83 7.76 11.31
N ASP A 109 -6.57 6.52 11.72
CA ASP A 109 -7.13 5.94 12.93
C ASP A 109 -5.98 5.51 13.84
N SER A 110 -6.02 5.92 15.11
CA SER A 110 -5.09 5.38 16.10
C SER A 110 -5.35 3.89 16.30
N ILE A 111 -4.30 3.09 16.32
CA ILE A 111 -4.34 1.64 16.55
C ILE A 111 -3.38 1.28 17.68
N MET A 112 -3.61 0.14 18.32
CA MET A 112 -2.70 -0.43 19.34
C MET A 112 -2.47 0.50 20.55
N GLN A 113 -3.49 1.31 20.91
CA GLN A 113 -3.41 2.33 21.97
C GLN A 113 -3.03 1.77 23.36
N GLU A 114 -3.33 0.49 23.62
CA GLU A 114 -3.03 -0.18 24.89
C GLU A 114 -1.71 -0.98 24.86
N SER A 115 -0.92 -0.87 23.78
CA SER A 115 0.36 -1.57 23.65
C SER A 115 1.54 -0.63 23.87
N ASP A 116 2.72 -1.20 24.14
CA ASP A 116 3.99 -0.45 24.23
C ASP A 116 4.39 0.24 22.90
N TYR A 117 3.67 -0.04 21.81
CA TYR A 117 3.94 0.45 20.46
C TYR A 117 2.66 1.01 19.82
N PRO A 118 2.25 2.25 20.18
CA PRO A 118 1.11 2.89 19.55
C PRO A 118 1.37 3.05 18.04
N GLY A 119 0.32 2.87 17.25
CA GLY A 119 0.39 2.96 15.79
C GLY A 119 -0.71 3.83 15.20
N VAL A 120 -0.58 4.12 13.91
CA VAL A 120 -1.61 4.81 13.12
C VAL A 120 -1.91 3.98 11.89
N ARG A 121 -3.19 3.74 11.64
CA ARG A 121 -3.70 3.15 10.41
C ARG A 121 -4.13 4.24 9.45
N ALA A 122 -3.51 4.29 8.28
CA ALA A 122 -3.97 5.09 7.16
C ALA A 122 -4.85 4.25 6.23
N SER A 123 -6.09 4.68 6.02
CA SER A 123 -6.98 4.10 5.02
C SER A 123 -7.00 4.97 3.77
N LEU A 124 -6.64 4.40 2.62
CA LEU A 124 -6.57 5.09 1.34
C LEU A 124 -7.47 4.42 0.29
N ILE A 125 -7.87 5.20 -0.71
CA ILE A 125 -8.40 4.69 -1.97
C ILE A 125 -7.37 4.90 -3.06
N ALA A 126 -6.96 3.83 -3.72
CA ALA A 126 -6.22 3.86 -4.98
C ALA A 126 -7.23 3.86 -6.14
N ASP A 127 -7.19 4.90 -6.98
CA ASP A 127 -7.97 5.02 -8.20
C ASP A 127 -7.05 4.83 -9.41
N PHE A 128 -7.40 3.85 -10.24
CA PHE A 128 -6.81 3.67 -11.56
C PHE A 128 -7.92 3.62 -12.59
N ASP A 129 -8.04 4.68 -13.39
CA ASP A 129 -9.02 4.80 -14.48
C ASP A 129 -10.44 4.42 -14.02
N GLY A 130 -10.87 5.03 -12.90
CA GLY A 130 -12.19 4.85 -12.28
C GLY A 130 -12.31 3.57 -11.44
N THR A 131 -11.32 2.69 -11.48
CA THR A 131 -11.30 1.47 -10.65
C THR A 131 -10.74 1.79 -9.27
N LYS A 132 -11.62 1.86 -8.29
CA LYS A 132 -11.28 2.16 -6.89
C LYS A 132 -10.93 0.90 -6.11
N THR A 133 -9.76 0.90 -5.49
CA THR A 133 -9.24 -0.22 -4.68
C THR A 133 -8.80 0.31 -3.32
N PRO A 134 -9.34 -0.21 -2.20
CA PRO A 134 -8.91 0.21 -0.88
C PRO A 134 -7.50 -0.31 -0.57
N VAL A 135 -6.68 0.54 0.05
CA VAL A 135 -5.33 0.23 0.55
C VAL A 135 -5.25 0.68 2.00
N LYS A 136 -4.70 -0.17 2.86
CA LYS A 136 -4.48 0.14 4.27
C LYS A 136 -3.00 0.06 4.60
N ILE A 137 -2.54 0.97 5.43
CA ILE A 137 -1.15 1.06 5.86
C ILE A 137 -1.16 1.19 7.38
N ASP A 138 -0.56 0.23 8.05
CA ASP A 138 -0.44 0.19 9.50
C ASP A 138 0.99 0.61 9.86
N ILE A 139 1.10 1.74 10.53
CA ILE A 139 2.33 2.45 10.79
C ILE A 139 2.62 2.41 12.30
N SER A 140 3.82 2.00 12.66
CA SER A 140 4.30 1.89 14.05
C SER A 140 5.73 2.44 14.17
N THR A 141 6.23 2.68 15.39
CA THR A 141 7.63 3.09 15.66
C THR A 141 8.37 1.98 16.37
#